data_AF-A0A534TKJ2-F1
#
_entry.id   AF-A0A534TKJ2-F1
#
_cell.length_a   1.000
_cell.length_b   1.000
_cell.length_c   1.000
_cell.angle_alpha   90.00
_cell.angle_beta   90.00
_cell.angle_gamma   90.00
#
_symmetry.space_group_name_H-M   'P 1'
#
loop_
_entity.id
_entity.type
_entity.pdbx_description
1 polymer ?
#
loop_
_entity_poly.entity_id
_entity_poly.type
_entity_poly.pdbx_seq_one_letter_code
_entity_poly.pdbx_strand_id
1 'polypeptide(L)'
;MSVMDVRFEDSRLFERAAASFAIGGAAGGVAGSLAMAATGSALAILLLLRPEKACLGRWAAAAGCCAAVAICWQVAPLAGSPAACGAMLGLLLTIVRRDVAAERGAAPLSPFAVALAAGLSACAVVTGAATLPHLSAALATIGPTWVAGAVCGGALGLWTALAAAPLHVRLGGDAIEERFAALRLSLAPELRALAERAVIARRNASRAVPEGAGAEVRAPIDSLTAAALDLAARAAEVSRASAPEAEEHLRQRISDLAQRAESSGDGPAKQSYLRAADALSSQLEHLQRVRRVRERALARLHEEVANLERAGFALTLLDAPGSAAELQLLHERLRDGATVLEETGEIAAPAIRARLE
;
A
#
# COMPACT_ATOMS: atom_id res chain seq x y z
N MET A 1 4.45 20.22 -3.37
CA MET A 1 5.39 19.52 -2.46
C MET A 1 4.79 18.14 -2.20
N SER A 2 5.28 17.10 -2.87
CA SER A 2 4.84 15.73 -2.59
C SER A 2 5.29 15.38 -1.18
N VAL A 3 4.33 15.04 -0.31
CA VAL A 3 4.63 14.51 1.02
C VAL A 3 5.14 13.09 0.76
N MET A 4 6.44 12.89 0.89
CA MET A 4 7.06 11.58 0.73
C MET A 4 6.61 10.71 1.90
N ASP A 5 5.58 9.89 1.68
CA ASP A 5 5.06 8.96 2.69
C ASP A 5 6.05 7.79 2.80
N VAL A 6 6.64 7.64 3.99
CA VAL A 6 7.60 6.59 4.29
C VAL A 6 6.86 5.53 5.07
N ARG A 7 6.62 4.37 4.45
CA ARG A 7 5.93 3.25 5.10
C ARG A 7 6.90 2.11 5.37
N PHE A 8 6.88 1.62 6.61
CA PHE A 8 7.60 0.42 7.01
C PHE A 8 6.69 -0.80 6.80
N GLU A 9 7.01 -1.63 5.82
CA GLU A 9 6.31 -2.88 5.56
C GLU A 9 6.87 -4.01 6.45
N ASP A 10 5.97 -4.87 6.94
CA ASP A 10 6.31 -6.14 7.59
C ASP A 10 7.22 -6.02 8.85
N SER A 11 6.80 -5.22 9.84
CA SER A 11 7.52 -5.06 11.12
C SER A 11 7.83 -6.39 11.80
N ARG A 12 6.91 -7.35 11.77
CA ARG A 12 7.09 -8.67 12.37
C ARG A 12 8.14 -9.53 11.67
N LEU A 13 8.26 -9.45 10.35
CA LEU A 13 9.29 -10.17 9.61
C LEU A 13 10.67 -9.59 9.96
N PHE A 14 10.75 -8.27 9.98
CA PHE A 14 11.97 -7.56 10.38
C PHE A 14 12.39 -7.89 11.82
N GLU A 15 11.45 -7.85 12.77
CA GLU A 15 11.69 -8.20 14.17
C GLU A 15 12.17 -9.65 14.33
N ARG A 16 11.55 -10.60 13.63
CA ARG A 16 11.96 -12.00 13.64
C ARG A 16 13.33 -12.20 13.01
N ALA A 17 13.61 -11.53 11.89
CA ALA A 17 14.93 -11.55 11.25
C ALA A 17 15.99 -10.97 12.19
N ALA A 18 15.74 -9.81 12.80
CA ALA A 18 16.64 -9.17 13.76
C ALA A 18 16.89 -10.04 14.99
N ALA A 19 15.83 -10.64 15.56
CA ALA A 19 15.96 -11.58 16.67
C ALA A 19 16.78 -12.82 16.27
N SER A 20 16.52 -13.39 15.09
CA SER A 20 17.26 -14.56 14.61
C SER A 20 18.74 -14.27 14.39
N PHE A 21 19.08 -13.11 13.82
CA PHE A 21 20.47 -12.69 13.64
C PHE A 21 21.15 -12.40 14.98
N ALA A 22 20.47 -11.76 15.92
CA ALA A 22 21.03 -11.50 17.25
C ALA A 22 21.29 -12.82 18.00
N ILE A 23 20.34 -13.76 17.99
CA ILE A 23 20.48 -15.07 18.62
C ILE A 23 21.60 -15.89 17.93
N GLY A 24 21.61 -15.92 16.60
CA GLY A 24 22.63 -16.60 15.81
C GLY A 24 24.02 -16.02 16.02
N GLY A 25 24.13 -14.70 15.99
CA GLY A 25 25.36 -13.98 16.25
C GLY A 25 25.88 -14.24 17.65
N ALA A 26 25.01 -14.25 18.67
CA ALA A 26 25.39 -14.58 20.03
C ALA A 26 25.90 -16.02 20.15
N ALA A 27 25.17 -16.99 19.56
CA ALA A 27 25.58 -18.39 19.55
C ALA A 27 26.94 -18.61 18.86
N GLY A 28 27.15 -17.98 17.70
CA GLY A 28 28.44 -18.05 16.99
C GLY A 28 29.56 -17.28 17.70
N GLY A 29 29.22 -16.20 18.41
CA GLY A 29 30.15 -15.37 19.17
C GLY A 29 30.74 -16.04 20.40
N VAL A 30 30.10 -17.09 20.94
CA VAL A 30 30.65 -17.91 22.04
C VAL A 30 32.04 -18.47 21.71
N ALA A 31 32.31 -18.74 20.43
CA ALA A 31 33.62 -19.19 19.95
C ALA A 31 34.72 -18.10 19.97
N GLY A 32 34.37 -16.86 20.34
CA GLY A 32 35.32 -15.74 20.47
C GLY A 32 35.74 -15.09 19.15
N SER A 33 35.16 -15.51 18.02
CA SER A 33 35.44 -14.94 16.69
C SER A 33 34.21 -14.23 16.10
N LEU A 34 34.42 -13.03 15.57
CA LEU A 34 33.39 -12.28 14.83
C LEU A 34 33.00 -12.96 13.52
N ALA A 35 33.91 -13.69 12.89
CA ALA A 35 33.59 -14.51 11.73
C ALA A 35 32.62 -15.63 12.11
N MET A 36 32.84 -16.29 13.27
CA MET A 36 31.92 -17.30 13.78
C MET A 36 30.56 -16.69 14.16
N ALA A 37 30.54 -15.48 14.73
CA ALA A 37 29.29 -14.75 14.95
C ALA A 37 28.53 -14.50 13.62
N ALA A 38 29.21 -14.07 12.55
CA ALA A 38 28.60 -13.90 11.24
C ALA A 38 28.05 -15.22 10.65
N THR A 39 28.76 -16.35 10.83
CA THR A 39 28.25 -17.67 10.42
C THR A 39 26.99 -18.05 11.20
N GLY A 40 26.98 -17.80 12.52
CA GLY A 40 25.85 -18.10 13.38
C GLY A 40 24.61 -17.29 13.01
N SER A 41 24.79 -15.99 12.71
CA SER A 41 23.71 -15.12 12.21
C SER A 41 23.11 -15.65 10.90
N ALA A 42 23.93 -16.09 9.94
CA ALA A 42 23.46 -16.62 8.67
C ALA A 42 22.68 -17.94 8.83
N LEU A 43 23.16 -18.86 9.68
CA LEU A 43 22.52 -20.16 9.91
C LEU A 43 21.24 -20.05 10.74
N ALA A 44 21.16 -19.09 11.65
CA ALA A 44 20.00 -18.91 12.52
C ALA A 44 18.71 -18.59 11.75
N ILE A 45 18.80 -17.97 10.57
CA ILE A 45 17.64 -17.74 9.70
C ILE A 45 16.97 -19.07 9.31
N LEU A 46 17.76 -20.08 8.95
CA LEU A 46 17.23 -21.37 8.50
C LEU A 46 16.45 -22.08 9.62
N LEU A 47 16.94 -21.96 10.85
CA LEU A 47 16.39 -22.64 12.02
C LEU A 47 15.18 -21.89 12.62
N LEU A 48 15.27 -20.56 12.68
CA LEU A 48 14.31 -19.72 13.42
C LEU A 48 13.22 -19.13 12.53
N LEU A 49 13.48 -18.83 11.26
CA LEU A 49 12.43 -18.37 10.34
C LEU A 49 11.69 -19.52 9.64
N ARG A 50 12.19 -20.76 9.72
CA ARG A 50 11.56 -21.98 9.20
C ARG A 50 11.01 -21.81 7.77
N PRO A 51 11.87 -21.74 6.75
CA PRO A 51 11.43 -21.59 5.36
C PRO A 51 10.54 -22.76 4.92
N GLU A 52 9.62 -22.48 4.00
CA GLU A 52 8.92 -23.52 3.27
C GLU A 52 9.89 -24.38 2.46
N LYS A 53 9.49 -25.63 2.18
CA LYS A 53 10.32 -26.61 1.44
C LYS A 53 10.79 -26.06 0.07
N ALA A 54 9.98 -25.23 -0.58
CA ALA A 54 10.30 -24.62 -1.86
C ALA A 54 11.44 -23.59 -1.78
N CYS A 55 11.56 -22.88 -0.66
CA CYS A 55 12.54 -21.81 -0.45
C CYS A 55 13.81 -22.30 0.28
N LEU A 56 13.71 -23.42 1.00
CA LEU A 56 14.79 -24.00 1.83
C LEU A 56 16.12 -24.15 1.07
N GLY A 57 16.08 -24.67 -0.16
CA GLY A 57 17.31 -24.91 -0.94
C GLY A 57 18.08 -23.62 -1.27
N ARG A 58 17.36 -22.53 -1.60
CA ARG A 58 17.98 -21.23 -1.88
C ARG A 58 18.53 -20.59 -0.62
N TRP A 59 17.77 -20.64 0.48
CA TRP A 59 18.21 -20.06 1.75
C TRP A 59 19.44 -20.81 2.27
N ALA A 60 19.45 -22.14 2.17
CA ALA A 60 20.58 -22.96 2.58
C ALA A 60 21.83 -22.67 1.74
N ALA A 61 21.68 -22.52 0.42
CA ALA A 61 22.79 -22.13 -0.45
C ALA A 61 23.34 -20.74 -0.08
N ALA A 62 22.46 -19.74 0.13
CA ALA A 62 22.86 -18.38 0.48
C ALA A 62 23.52 -18.32 1.87
N ALA A 63 22.98 -19.00 2.87
CA ALA A 63 23.57 -19.11 4.20
C ALA A 63 24.90 -19.86 4.16
N GLY A 64 25.01 -20.91 3.32
CA GLY A 64 26.26 -21.63 3.07
C GLY A 64 27.34 -20.75 2.45
N CYS A 65 26.98 -19.90 1.47
CA CYS A 65 27.89 -18.90 0.91
C CYS A 65 28.34 -17.87 1.95
N CYS A 66 27.43 -17.37 2.79
CA CYS A 66 27.78 -16.49 3.92
C CYS A 66 28.78 -17.17 4.85
N ALA A 67 28.52 -18.43 5.20
CA ALA A 67 29.38 -19.19 6.09
C ALA A 67 30.78 -19.40 5.48
N ALA A 68 30.86 -19.73 4.20
CA ALA A 68 32.12 -19.89 3.48
C ALA A 68 32.94 -18.58 3.47
N VAL A 69 32.31 -17.44 3.20
CA VAL A 69 33.00 -16.13 3.20
C VAL A 69 33.52 -15.79 4.60
N ALA A 70 32.74 -16.05 5.65
CA ALA A 70 33.18 -15.85 7.02
C ALA A 70 34.32 -16.80 7.43
N ILE A 71 34.29 -18.07 7.02
CA ILE A 71 35.38 -19.02 7.25
C ILE A 71 36.66 -18.53 6.52
N CYS A 72 36.54 -18.07 5.27
CA CYS A 72 37.66 -17.47 4.54
C CYS A 72 38.22 -16.24 5.26
N TRP A 73 37.36 -15.38 5.83
CA TRP A 73 37.80 -14.26 6.67
C TRP A 73 38.60 -14.73 7.89
N GLN A 74 38.15 -15.80 8.54
CA GLN A 74 38.84 -16.36 9.72
C GLN A 74 40.22 -16.95 9.37
N VAL A 75 40.34 -17.62 8.24
CA VAL A 75 41.57 -18.35 7.84
C VAL A 75 42.57 -17.43 7.12
N ALA A 76 42.08 -16.47 6.32
CA ALA A 76 42.88 -15.56 5.52
C ALA A 76 42.29 -14.14 5.57
N PRO A 77 42.57 -13.36 6.63
CA PRO A 77 42.01 -12.02 6.79
C PRO A 77 42.63 -11.03 5.80
N LEU A 78 41.98 -10.86 4.65
CA LEU A 78 42.24 -9.78 3.70
C LEU A 78 41.49 -8.51 4.14
N ALA A 79 42.00 -7.33 3.78
CA ALA A 79 41.41 -6.04 4.16
C ALA A 79 39.92 -5.89 3.78
N GLY A 80 39.45 -6.57 2.73
CA GLY A 80 38.05 -6.55 2.28
C GLY A 80 37.15 -7.65 2.86
N SER A 81 37.68 -8.59 3.65
CA SER A 81 36.92 -9.76 4.11
C SER A 81 35.71 -9.43 5.00
N PRO A 82 35.80 -8.49 5.97
CA PRO A 82 34.64 -8.08 6.77
C PRO A 82 33.56 -7.44 5.90
N ALA A 83 33.95 -6.60 4.93
CA ALA A 83 33.02 -5.94 4.02
C ALA A 83 32.30 -6.95 3.12
N ALA A 84 33.02 -7.93 2.56
CA ALA A 84 32.45 -9.00 1.75
C ALA A 84 31.48 -9.88 2.56
N CYS A 85 31.84 -10.21 3.80
CA CYS A 85 30.97 -10.96 4.70
C CYS A 85 29.68 -10.19 5.01
N GLY A 86 29.78 -8.89 5.34
CA GLY A 86 28.62 -8.04 5.59
C GLY A 86 27.73 -7.85 4.37
N ALA A 87 28.31 -7.66 3.18
CA ALA A 87 27.55 -7.59 1.93
C ALA A 87 26.77 -8.89 1.66
N MET A 88 27.38 -10.05 1.90
CA MET A 88 26.74 -11.35 1.70
C MET A 88 25.59 -11.58 2.71
N LEU A 89 25.75 -11.16 3.97
CA LEU A 89 24.66 -11.18 4.96
C LEU A 89 23.50 -10.27 4.56
N GLY A 90 23.78 -9.08 4.02
CA GLY A 90 22.77 -8.20 3.47
C GLY A 90 22.02 -8.84 2.28
N LEU A 91 22.74 -9.52 1.38
CA LEU A 91 22.14 -10.27 0.28
C LEU A 91 21.30 -11.45 0.75
N LEU A 92 21.72 -12.17 1.80
CA LEU A 92 20.91 -13.23 2.41
C LEU A 92 19.57 -12.68 2.90
N LEU A 93 19.57 -11.54 3.60
CA LEU A 93 18.35 -10.86 4.03
C LEU A 93 17.48 -10.41 2.84
N THR A 94 18.10 -10.03 1.70
CA THR A 94 17.35 -9.71 0.48
C THR A 94 16.66 -10.93 -0.12
N ILE A 95 17.31 -12.11 -0.11
CA ILE A 95 16.73 -13.36 -0.60
C ILE A 95 15.55 -13.77 0.28
N VAL A 96 15.72 -13.74 1.59
CA VAL A 96 14.65 -14.01 2.57
C VAL A 96 13.47 -13.07 2.33
N ARG A 97 13.72 -11.76 2.24
CA ARG A 97 12.65 -10.77 2.01
C ARG A 97 11.96 -10.96 0.66
N ARG A 98 12.71 -11.28 -0.39
CA ARG A 98 12.19 -11.50 -1.75
C ARG A 98 11.28 -12.71 -1.80
N ASP A 99 11.67 -13.79 -1.14
CA ASP A 99 10.91 -15.03 -1.14
C ASP A 99 9.59 -14.86 -0.38
N VAL A 100 9.66 -14.23 0.81
CA VAL A 100 8.47 -13.87 1.57
C VAL A 100 7.60 -12.85 0.82
N ALA A 101 8.19 -11.92 0.06
CA ALA A 101 7.44 -10.99 -0.79
C ALA A 101 6.71 -11.72 -1.92
N ALA A 102 7.37 -12.69 -2.56
CA ALA A 102 6.82 -13.47 -3.67
C ALA A 102 5.67 -14.36 -3.20
N GLU A 103 5.81 -15.04 -2.05
CA GLU A 103 4.73 -15.80 -1.41
C GLU A 103 3.52 -14.92 -1.08
N ARG A 104 3.75 -13.64 -0.76
CA ARG A 104 2.69 -12.67 -0.42
C ARG A 104 2.15 -11.90 -1.63
N GLY A 105 2.62 -12.20 -2.84
CA GLY A 105 2.29 -11.46 -4.07
C GLY A 105 2.69 -9.97 -4.04
N ALA A 106 3.61 -9.58 -3.17
CA ALA A 106 4.05 -8.20 -3.04
C ALA A 106 4.94 -7.79 -4.21
N ALA A 107 4.87 -6.51 -4.59
CA ALA A 107 5.72 -5.97 -5.66
C ALA A 107 7.22 -6.19 -5.36
N PRO A 108 8.04 -6.40 -6.40
CA PRO A 108 9.45 -6.74 -6.24
C PRO A 108 10.24 -5.66 -5.50
N LEU A 109 11.32 -6.08 -4.82
CA LEU A 109 12.26 -5.19 -4.14
C LEU A 109 12.96 -4.28 -5.15
N SER A 110 13.15 -3.01 -4.79
CA SER A 110 13.90 -2.08 -5.63
C SER A 110 15.39 -2.44 -5.63
N PRO A 111 16.08 -2.36 -6.79
CA PRO A 111 17.51 -2.65 -6.86
C PRO A 111 18.33 -1.71 -5.98
N PHE A 112 17.84 -0.47 -5.80
CA PHE A 112 18.44 0.50 -4.88
C PHE A 112 18.36 0.06 -3.42
N ALA A 113 17.21 -0.45 -2.95
CA ALA A 113 17.09 -0.95 -1.58
C ALA A 113 18.00 -2.16 -1.33
N VAL A 114 18.15 -3.05 -2.33
CA VAL A 114 19.07 -4.19 -2.27
C VAL A 114 20.52 -3.73 -2.16
N ALA A 115 20.95 -2.79 -3.02
CA ALA A 115 22.31 -2.25 -2.98
C ALA A 115 22.60 -1.51 -1.66
N LEU A 116 21.63 -0.73 -1.16
CA LEU A 116 21.75 0.01 0.09
C LEU A 116 21.83 -0.94 1.29
N ALA A 117 21.00 -1.98 1.35
CA ALA A 117 21.05 -2.98 2.42
C ALA A 117 22.38 -3.75 2.43
N ALA A 118 22.90 -4.14 1.27
CA ALA A 118 24.20 -4.80 1.16
C ALA A 118 25.34 -3.86 1.59
N GLY A 119 25.31 -2.59 1.16
CA GLY A 119 26.31 -1.59 1.52
C GLY A 119 26.31 -1.24 3.02
N LEU A 120 25.13 -1.03 3.61
CA LEU A 120 24.99 -0.78 5.05
C LEU A 120 25.42 -2.00 5.87
N SER A 121 25.10 -3.21 5.43
CA SER A 121 25.51 -4.44 6.11
C SER A 121 27.03 -4.64 6.04
N ALA A 122 27.67 -4.31 4.91
CA ALA A 122 29.12 -4.27 4.79
C ALA A 122 29.73 -3.26 5.77
N CYS A 123 29.16 -2.05 5.86
CA CYS A 123 29.61 -1.03 6.81
C CYS A 123 29.44 -1.48 8.27
N ALA A 124 28.31 -2.11 8.61
CA ALA A 124 28.03 -2.64 9.95
C ALA A 124 29.05 -3.71 10.38
N VAL A 125 29.44 -4.62 9.48
CA VAL A 125 30.45 -5.64 9.79
C VAL A 125 31.85 -5.05 9.86
N VAL A 126 32.20 -4.09 9.00
CA VAL A 126 33.51 -3.40 9.06
C VAL A 126 33.66 -2.62 10.37
N THR A 127 32.63 -1.85 10.74
CA THR A 127 32.62 -1.10 12.00
C THR A 127 32.62 -2.05 13.21
N GLY A 128 31.86 -3.14 13.15
CA GLY A 128 31.90 -4.20 14.16
C GLY A 128 33.28 -4.84 14.31
N ALA A 129 33.96 -5.14 13.20
CA ALA A 129 35.31 -5.69 13.20
C ALA A 129 36.35 -4.74 13.83
N ALA A 130 36.17 -3.42 13.68
CA ALA A 130 37.05 -2.43 14.30
C ALA A 130 36.75 -2.21 15.79
N THR A 131 35.49 -2.26 16.21
CA THR A 131 35.06 -1.80 17.55
C THR A 131 34.82 -2.94 18.55
N LEU A 132 34.18 -4.04 18.12
CA LEU A 132 33.77 -5.13 19.00
C LEU A 132 34.92 -5.92 19.65
N PRO A 133 36.13 -6.05 19.06
CA PRO A 133 37.25 -6.69 19.75
C PRO A 133 37.68 -5.91 21.01
N HIS A 134 37.69 -4.58 20.95
CA HIS A 134 38.01 -3.73 22.10
C HIS A 134 36.96 -3.86 23.20
N LEU A 135 35.67 -3.89 22.80
CA LEU A 135 34.56 -4.12 23.73
C LEU A 135 34.62 -5.52 24.36
N SER A 136 34.93 -6.54 23.56
CA SER A 136 35.08 -7.92 24.03
C SER A 136 36.21 -8.04 25.06
N ALA A 137 37.36 -7.41 24.79
CA ALA A 137 38.47 -7.37 25.73
C ALA A 137 38.10 -6.67 27.05
N ALA A 138 37.36 -5.56 27.00
CA ALA A 138 36.86 -4.89 28.20
C ALA A 138 35.87 -5.75 28.99
N LEU A 139 34.89 -6.37 28.32
CA LEU A 139 33.91 -7.26 28.96
C LEU A 139 34.55 -8.49 29.60
N ALA A 140 35.59 -9.04 28.97
CA ALA A 140 36.35 -10.17 29.49
C ALA A 140 37.09 -9.85 30.81
N THR A 141 37.27 -8.58 31.17
CA THR A 141 37.82 -8.19 32.49
C THR A 141 36.82 -8.34 33.64
N ILE A 142 35.51 -8.35 33.31
CA ILE A 142 34.41 -8.35 34.29
C ILE A 142 33.76 -9.73 34.38
N GLY A 143 33.80 -10.53 33.30
CA GLY A 143 33.14 -11.84 33.24
C GLY A 143 33.79 -12.83 32.28
N PRO A 144 33.19 -14.02 32.13
CA PRO A 144 33.73 -15.07 31.27
C PRO A 144 33.84 -14.64 29.80
N THR A 145 34.93 -15.04 29.14
CA THR A 145 35.23 -14.69 27.74
C THR A 145 34.14 -15.12 26.76
N TRP A 146 33.48 -16.24 27.01
CA TRP A 146 32.37 -16.72 26.19
C TRP A 146 31.12 -15.83 26.29
N VAL A 147 30.87 -15.20 27.44
CA VAL A 147 29.78 -14.23 27.62
C VAL A 147 30.09 -12.97 26.83
N ALA A 148 31.32 -12.46 26.93
CA ALA A 148 31.77 -11.30 26.16
C ALA A 148 31.65 -11.55 24.64
N GLY A 149 32.08 -12.73 24.19
CA GLY A 149 31.93 -13.17 22.79
C GLY A 149 30.47 -13.25 22.36
N ALA A 150 29.59 -13.82 23.18
CA ALA A 150 28.15 -13.90 22.89
C ALA A 150 27.50 -12.51 22.80
N VAL A 151 27.82 -11.59 23.70
CA VAL A 151 27.29 -10.21 23.67
C VAL A 151 27.76 -9.47 22.41
N CYS A 152 29.05 -9.51 22.09
CA CYS A 152 29.59 -8.89 20.89
C CYS A 152 29.04 -9.51 19.61
N GLY A 153 28.90 -10.83 19.57
CA GLY A 153 28.31 -11.55 18.44
C GLY A 153 26.83 -11.20 18.23
N GLY A 154 26.06 -11.10 19.32
CA GLY A 154 24.66 -10.68 19.27
C GLY A 154 24.50 -9.23 18.81
N ALA A 155 25.38 -8.33 19.28
CA ALA A 155 25.42 -6.94 18.83
C ALA A 155 25.74 -6.84 17.33
N LEU A 156 26.71 -7.62 16.83
CA LEU A 156 27.02 -7.71 15.40
C LEU A 156 25.80 -8.18 14.60
N GLY A 157 25.17 -9.27 15.03
CA GLY A 157 23.96 -9.79 14.41
C GLY A 157 22.85 -8.74 14.34
N LEU A 158 22.57 -8.05 15.44
CA LEU A 158 21.57 -6.99 15.50
C LEU A 158 21.90 -5.81 14.56
N TRP A 159 23.15 -5.34 14.55
CA TRP A 159 23.57 -4.26 13.65
C TRP A 159 23.43 -4.65 12.18
N THR A 160 23.79 -5.88 11.82
CA THR A 160 23.62 -6.37 10.44
C THR A 160 22.15 -6.49 10.05
N ALA A 161 21.26 -6.91 10.96
CA ALA A 161 19.83 -6.94 10.68
C ALA A 161 19.24 -5.53 10.56
N LEU A 162 19.65 -4.59 11.43
CA LEU A 162 19.22 -3.19 11.35
C LEU A 162 19.65 -2.53 10.03
N ALA A 163 20.84 -2.87 9.54
CA ALA A 163 21.33 -2.42 8.24
C ALA A 163 20.45 -2.87 7.05
N ALA A 164 19.60 -3.89 7.23
CA ALA A 164 18.62 -4.34 6.26
C ALA A 164 17.25 -3.64 6.37
N ALA A 165 17.10 -2.63 7.23
CA ALA A 165 15.91 -1.80 7.32
C ALA A 165 15.45 -1.23 5.95
N PRO A 166 16.33 -0.80 5.02
CA PRO A 166 15.89 -0.31 3.71
C PRO A 166 15.06 -1.31 2.89
N LEU A 167 15.20 -2.62 3.14
CA LEU A 167 14.40 -3.66 2.47
C LEU A 167 12.93 -3.66 2.93
N HIS A 168 12.66 -3.02 4.06
CA HIS A 168 11.34 -2.94 4.68
C HIS A 168 10.75 -1.54 4.52
N VAL A 169 11.51 -0.57 3.99
CA VAL A 169 11.03 0.79 3.74
C VAL A 169 10.57 0.90 2.30
N ARG A 170 9.28 1.20 2.11
CA ARG A 170 8.76 1.64 0.82
C ARG A 170 8.78 3.16 0.73
N LEU A 171 9.53 3.63 -0.25
CA LEU A 171 9.57 5.01 -0.70
C LEU A 171 8.67 5.10 -1.93
N GLY A 172 7.45 5.61 -1.74
CA GLY A 172 6.48 5.77 -2.80
C GLY A 172 5.18 6.31 -2.23
N GLY A 173 4.69 7.41 -2.80
CA GLY A 173 3.38 7.95 -2.45
C GLY A 173 2.29 6.93 -2.72
N ASP A 174 1.37 6.79 -1.79
CA ASP A 174 0.17 5.98 -1.99
C ASP A 174 -0.73 6.70 -3.00
N ALA A 175 -0.78 6.19 -4.23
CA ALA A 175 -1.46 6.86 -5.35
C ALA A 175 -2.93 7.21 -5.02
N ILE A 176 -3.59 6.40 -4.21
CA ILE A 176 -4.97 6.65 -3.75
C ILE A 176 -5.03 7.83 -2.78
N GLU A 177 -4.07 7.93 -1.86
CA GLU A 177 -3.96 9.04 -0.91
C GLU A 177 -3.59 10.35 -1.60
N GLU A 178 -2.64 10.31 -2.53
CA GLU A 178 -2.27 11.47 -3.34
C GLU A 178 -3.46 11.96 -4.18
N ARG A 179 -4.20 11.03 -4.77
CA ARG A 179 -5.41 11.34 -5.53
C ARG A 179 -6.51 11.92 -4.66
N PHE A 180 -6.76 11.36 -3.48
CA PHE A 180 -7.71 11.93 -2.54
C PHE A 180 -7.28 13.33 -2.09
N ALA A 181 -6.00 13.55 -1.77
CA ALA A 181 -5.48 14.85 -1.39
C ALA A 181 -5.68 15.90 -2.49
N ALA A 182 -5.47 15.53 -3.76
CA ALA A 182 -5.74 16.39 -4.91
C ALA A 182 -7.24 16.71 -5.06
N LEU A 183 -8.11 15.71 -4.91
CA LEU A 183 -9.56 15.87 -5.05
C LEU A 183 -10.19 16.66 -3.89
N ARG A 184 -9.67 16.51 -2.66
CA ARG A 184 -10.26 17.02 -1.41
C ARG A 184 -10.60 18.52 -1.44
N LEU A 185 -9.81 19.33 -2.15
CA LEU A 185 -10.01 20.77 -2.26
C LEU A 185 -11.14 21.15 -3.24
N SER A 186 -11.47 20.26 -4.18
CA SER A 186 -12.46 20.50 -5.24
C SER A 186 -13.84 19.89 -4.95
N LEU A 187 -13.92 18.99 -3.97
CA LEU A 187 -15.15 18.28 -3.64
C LEU A 187 -16.07 19.11 -2.75
N ALA A 188 -17.37 19.08 -3.06
CA ALA A 188 -18.43 19.52 -2.15
C ALA A 188 -18.37 18.74 -0.81
N PRO A 189 -18.83 19.32 0.32
CA PRO A 189 -18.65 18.73 1.65
C PRO A 189 -19.20 17.30 1.79
N GLU A 190 -20.34 17.01 1.15
CA GLU A 190 -20.97 15.67 1.17
C GLU A 190 -20.12 14.63 0.42
N LEU A 191 -19.73 14.94 -0.83
CA LEU A 191 -18.85 14.09 -1.64
C LEU A 191 -17.49 13.88 -0.97
N ARG A 192 -16.96 14.93 -0.34
CA ARG A 192 -15.71 14.87 0.42
C ARG A 192 -15.82 13.92 1.60
N ALA A 193 -16.92 13.97 2.36
CA ALA A 193 -17.15 13.09 3.50
C ALA A 193 -17.30 11.61 3.09
N LEU A 194 -17.81 11.34 1.88
CA LEU A 194 -17.89 9.98 1.34
C LEU A 194 -16.53 9.47 0.83
N ALA A 195 -15.79 10.30 0.09
CA ALA A 195 -14.44 9.99 -0.37
C ALA A 195 -13.48 9.76 0.81
N GLU A 196 -13.58 10.56 1.88
CA GLU A 196 -12.79 10.39 3.09
C GLU A 196 -13.11 9.07 3.80
N ARG A 197 -14.40 8.70 3.89
CA ARG A 197 -14.82 7.40 4.42
C ARG A 197 -14.30 6.23 3.60
N ALA A 198 -14.32 6.31 2.28
CA ALA A 198 -13.74 5.27 1.41
C ALA A 198 -12.25 5.04 1.71
N VAL A 199 -11.48 6.13 1.84
CA VAL A 199 -10.04 6.06 2.15
C VAL A 199 -9.79 5.51 3.57
N ILE A 200 -10.59 5.91 4.56
CA ILE A 200 -10.51 5.37 5.91
C ILE A 200 -10.85 3.86 5.92
N ALA A 201 -11.90 3.45 5.22
CA ALA A 201 -12.29 2.05 5.09
C ALA A 201 -11.16 1.22 4.47
N ARG A 202 -10.53 1.72 3.40
CA ARG A 202 -9.34 1.11 2.80
C ARG A 202 -8.18 0.97 3.78
N ARG A 203 -7.87 2.02 4.55
CA ARG A 203 -6.79 1.98 5.55
C ARG A 203 -7.06 0.92 6.62
N ASN A 204 -8.30 0.85 7.10
CA ASN A 204 -8.70 -0.14 8.10
C ASN A 204 -8.62 -1.57 7.53
N ALA A 205 -9.15 -1.78 6.32
CA ALA A 205 -9.08 -3.06 5.64
C ALA A 205 -7.62 -3.49 5.40
N SER A 206 -6.75 -2.56 4.98
CA SER A 206 -5.32 -2.82 4.74
C SER A 206 -4.56 -3.24 5.99
N ARG A 207 -4.98 -2.76 7.17
CA ARG A 207 -4.42 -3.16 8.49
C ARG A 207 -4.95 -4.51 8.96
N ALA A 208 -6.15 -4.90 8.52
CA ALA A 208 -6.80 -6.15 8.92
C ALA A 208 -6.44 -7.35 8.02
N VAL A 209 -5.74 -7.14 6.90
CA VAL A 209 -5.37 -8.25 6.00
C VAL A 209 -4.41 -9.23 6.72
N PRO A 210 -4.76 -10.54 6.80
CA PRO A 210 -3.90 -11.55 7.43
C PRO A 210 -2.56 -11.72 6.70
N GLU A 211 -1.52 -12.15 7.43
CA GLU A 211 -0.20 -12.47 6.85
C GLU A 211 -0.34 -13.60 5.80
N GLY A 212 -0.17 -13.27 4.51
CA GLY A 212 -0.19 -14.26 3.40
C GLY A 212 -1.24 -14.00 2.31
N ALA A 213 -2.38 -13.36 2.62
CA ALA A 213 -3.44 -13.05 1.65
C ALA A 213 -3.36 -11.61 1.08
N GLY A 214 -2.20 -10.97 1.28
CA GLY A 214 -1.97 -9.54 1.13
C GLY A 214 -2.34 -8.96 -0.23
N ALA A 215 -1.74 -9.49 -1.31
CA ALA A 215 -1.87 -8.89 -2.63
C ALA A 215 -3.23 -9.14 -3.30
N GLU A 216 -3.76 -10.37 -3.18
CA GLU A 216 -5.03 -10.77 -3.82
C GLU A 216 -6.26 -10.07 -3.22
N VAL A 217 -6.18 -9.68 -1.94
CA VAL A 217 -7.25 -8.93 -1.26
C VAL A 217 -7.05 -7.42 -1.37
N ARG A 218 -5.79 -6.95 -1.38
CA ARG A 218 -5.48 -5.51 -1.44
C ARG A 218 -5.76 -4.92 -2.81
N ALA A 219 -5.50 -5.64 -3.90
CA ALA A 219 -5.75 -5.09 -5.26
C ALA A 219 -7.25 -4.78 -5.50
N PRO A 220 -8.20 -5.67 -5.14
CA PRO A 220 -9.63 -5.34 -5.22
C PRO A 220 -10.03 -4.15 -4.33
N ILE A 221 -9.54 -4.07 -3.08
CA ILE A 221 -9.82 -2.94 -2.19
C ILE A 221 -9.29 -1.62 -2.78
N ASP A 222 -8.09 -1.63 -3.32
CA ASP A 222 -7.48 -0.47 -3.99
C ASP A 222 -8.31 -0.07 -5.23
N SER A 223 -8.77 -1.04 -6.03
CA SER A 223 -9.60 -0.79 -7.21
C SER A 223 -10.96 -0.16 -6.86
N LEU A 224 -11.64 -0.67 -5.83
CA LEU A 224 -12.92 -0.14 -5.35
C LEU A 224 -12.74 1.27 -4.76
N THR A 225 -11.65 1.50 -4.04
CA THR A 225 -11.36 2.83 -3.49
C THR A 225 -11.03 3.83 -4.61
N ALA A 226 -10.26 3.41 -5.62
CA ALA A 226 -10.02 4.23 -6.80
C ALA A 226 -11.34 4.55 -7.52
N ALA A 227 -12.20 3.57 -7.74
CA ALA A 227 -13.52 3.75 -8.33
C ALA A 227 -14.41 4.72 -7.54
N ALA A 228 -14.44 4.63 -6.22
CA ALA A 228 -15.15 5.58 -5.38
C ALA A 228 -14.63 7.01 -5.55
N LEU A 229 -13.30 7.19 -5.65
CA LEU A 229 -12.70 8.50 -5.92
C LEU A 229 -13.00 9.02 -7.34
N ASP A 230 -12.99 8.15 -8.37
CA ASP A 230 -13.43 8.48 -9.73
C ASP A 230 -14.88 8.96 -9.75
N LEU A 231 -15.74 8.24 -9.05
CA LEU A 231 -17.17 8.53 -9.00
C LEU A 231 -17.44 9.84 -8.25
N ALA A 232 -16.71 10.10 -7.16
CA ALA A 232 -16.75 11.38 -6.45
C ALA A 232 -16.27 12.55 -7.33
N ALA A 233 -15.20 12.35 -8.11
CA ALA A 233 -14.71 13.35 -9.06
C ALA A 233 -15.75 13.66 -10.16
N ARG A 234 -16.32 12.63 -10.77
CA ARG A 234 -17.39 12.77 -11.78
C ARG A 234 -18.63 13.43 -11.19
N ALA A 235 -19.05 13.05 -9.97
CA ALA A 235 -20.17 13.68 -9.30
C ALA A 235 -19.90 15.17 -9.00
N ALA A 236 -18.67 15.54 -8.68
CA ALA A 236 -18.28 16.94 -8.49
C ALA A 236 -18.27 17.73 -9.81
N GLU A 237 -17.83 17.13 -10.92
CA GLU A 237 -17.96 17.73 -12.26
C GLU A 237 -19.41 17.99 -12.65
N VAL A 238 -20.28 16.98 -12.50
CA VAL A 238 -21.72 17.12 -12.77
C VAL A 238 -22.36 18.13 -11.82
N SER A 239 -21.92 18.19 -10.56
CA SER A 239 -22.42 19.18 -9.59
C SER A 239 -22.05 20.60 -9.97
N ARG A 240 -20.84 20.83 -10.49
CA ARG A 240 -20.42 22.15 -11.00
C ARG A 240 -21.23 22.58 -12.22
N ALA A 241 -21.65 21.63 -13.06
CA ALA A 241 -22.54 21.88 -14.19
C ALA A 241 -24.00 22.07 -13.76
N SER A 242 -24.40 21.62 -12.57
CA SER A 242 -25.76 21.80 -12.05
C SER A 242 -25.92 23.17 -11.37
N ALA A 243 -26.81 24.01 -11.90
CA ALA A 243 -27.18 25.29 -11.30
C ALA A 243 -28.62 25.22 -10.76
N PRO A 244 -28.84 24.80 -9.50
CA PRO A 244 -30.19 24.62 -8.94
C PRO A 244 -31.01 25.93 -8.90
N GLU A 245 -30.34 27.06 -8.69
CA GLU A 245 -30.98 28.39 -8.77
C GLU A 245 -31.44 28.73 -10.20
N ALA A 246 -30.68 28.30 -11.21
CA ALA A 246 -31.07 28.48 -12.60
C ALA A 246 -32.27 27.61 -12.98
N GLU A 247 -32.39 26.40 -12.41
CA GLU A 247 -33.54 25.52 -12.61
C GLU A 247 -34.84 26.17 -12.11
N GLU A 248 -34.82 26.76 -10.92
CA GLU A 248 -35.97 27.44 -10.32
C GLU A 248 -36.32 28.73 -11.08
N HIS A 249 -35.32 29.53 -11.43
CA HIS A 249 -35.53 30.74 -12.22
C HIS A 249 -36.10 30.44 -13.63
N LEU A 250 -35.66 29.35 -14.27
CA LEU A 250 -36.23 28.91 -15.55
C LEU A 250 -37.68 28.46 -15.42
N ARG A 251 -38.04 27.73 -14.35
CA ARG A 251 -39.45 27.38 -14.07
C ARG A 251 -40.33 28.62 -13.94
N GLN A 252 -39.88 29.59 -13.15
CA GLN A 252 -40.60 30.83 -12.95
C GLN A 252 -40.78 31.60 -14.27
N ARG A 253 -39.73 31.72 -15.08
CA ARG A 253 -39.83 32.38 -16.41
C ARG A 253 -40.74 31.65 -17.38
N ILE A 254 -40.74 30.32 -17.40
CA ILE A 254 -41.66 29.53 -18.23
C ILE A 254 -43.12 29.81 -17.81
N SER A 255 -43.40 29.84 -16.50
CA SER A 255 -44.74 30.14 -15.99
C SER A 255 -45.20 31.56 -16.32
N ASP A 256 -44.32 32.56 -16.20
CA ASP A 256 -44.61 33.96 -16.55
C ASP A 256 -44.86 34.12 -18.05
N LEU A 257 -44.07 33.47 -18.91
CA LEU A 257 -44.30 33.47 -20.37
C LEU A 257 -45.62 32.82 -20.76
N ALA A 258 -45.99 31.71 -20.11
CA ALA A 258 -47.28 31.05 -20.34
C ALA A 258 -48.45 31.95 -19.93
N GLN A 259 -48.37 32.60 -18.76
CA GLN A 259 -49.38 33.54 -18.29
C GLN A 259 -49.51 34.77 -19.21
N ARG A 260 -48.39 35.32 -19.69
CA ARG A 260 -48.39 36.41 -20.68
C ARG A 260 -49.01 35.99 -22.02
N ALA A 261 -48.77 34.76 -22.47
CA ALA A 261 -49.39 34.20 -23.66
C ALA A 261 -50.92 34.07 -23.54
N GLU A 262 -51.43 33.69 -22.36
CA GLU A 262 -52.87 33.59 -22.10
C GLU A 262 -53.56 34.95 -22.03
N SER A 263 -52.91 35.95 -21.42
CA SER A 263 -53.43 37.31 -21.30
C SER A 263 -53.30 38.16 -22.58
N SER A 264 -52.54 37.70 -23.58
CA SER A 264 -52.31 38.43 -24.84
C SER A 264 -53.48 38.29 -25.81
N GLY A 265 -54.09 39.42 -26.19
CA GLY A 265 -55.10 39.49 -27.24
C GLY A 265 -54.55 39.42 -28.68
N ASP A 266 -53.23 39.57 -28.86
CA ASP A 266 -52.56 39.52 -30.16
C ASP A 266 -52.04 38.11 -30.48
N GLY A 267 -52.47 37.56 -31.62
CA GLY A 267 -52.18 36.18 -32.04
C GLY A 267 -50.70 35.91 -32.32
N PRO A 268 -50.01 36.75 -33.13
CA PRO A 268 -48.57 36.71 -33.31
C PRO A 268 -47.77 36.83 -32.00
N ALA A 269 -48.11 37.77 -31.11
CA ALA A 269 -47.44 37.89 -29.81
C ALA A 269 -47.60 36.63 -28.95
N LYS A 270 -48.81 36.06 -28.91
CA LYS A 270 -49.08 34.78 -28.21
C LYS A 270 -48.20 33.65 -28.73
N GLN A 271 -48.08 33.49 -30.05
CA GLN A 271 -47.20 32.48 -30.63
C GLN A 271 -45.72 32.71 -30.28
N SER A 272 -45.27 33.97 -30.21
CA SER A 272 -43.90 34.32 -29.82
C SER A 272 -43.61 33.92 -28.36
N TYR A 273 -44.53 34.22 -27.43
CA TYR A 273 -44.39 33.81 -26.03
C TYR A 273 -44.36 32.29 -25.84
N LEU A 274 -45.22 31.55 -26.56
CA LEU A 274 -45.23 30.09 -26.51
C LEU A 274 -43.92 29.48 -27.04
N ARG A 275 -43.39 29.99 -28.17
CA ARG A 275 -42.08 29.54 -28.69
C ARG A 275 -40.94 29.82 -27.71
N ALA A 276 -40.98 30.97 -27.02
CA ALA A 276 -40.00 31.29 -26.00
C ALA A 276 -40.10 30.35 -24.78
N ALA A 277 -41.32 30.03 -24.34
CA ALA A 277 -41.56 29.07 -23.26
C ALA A 277 -41.06 27.66 -23.64
N ASP A 278 -41.32 27.20 -24.86
CA ASP A 278 -40.84 25.90 -25.37
C ASP A 278 -39.31 25.84 -25.40
N ALA A 279 -38.64 26.90 -25.87
CA ALA A 279 -37.18 26.97 -25.87
C ALA A 279 -36.58 26.87 -24.46
N LEU A 280 -37.18 27.57 -23.48
CA LEU A 280 -36.75 27.48 -22.07
C LEU A 280 -37.07 26.11 -21.44
N SER A 281 -38.17 25.47 -21.84
CA SER A 281 -38.53 24.12 -21.36
C SER A 281 -37.46 23.08 -21.74
N SER A 282 -36.91 23.17 -22.95
CA SER A 282 -35.81 22.30 -23.41
C SER A 282 -34.54 22.46 -22.55
N GLN A 283 -34.24 23.68 -22.12
CA GLN A 283 -33.12 23.96 -21.21
C GLN A 283 -33.38 23.41 -19.81
N LEU A 284 -34.61 23.55 -19.30
CA LEU A 284 -35.03 23.00 -18.02
C LEU A 284 -34.91 21.46 -18.00
N GLU A 285 -35.39 20.79 -19.04
CA GLU A 285 -35.24 19.33 -19.18
C GLU A 285 -33.78 18.88 -19.22
N HIS A 286 -32.90 19.68 -19.81
CA HIS A 286 -31.47 19.41 -19.79
C HIS A 286 -30.90 19.45 -18.37
N LEU A 287 -31.19 20.51 -17.60
CA LEU A 287 -30.74 20.63 -16.21
C LEU A 287 -31.30 19.51 -15.32
N GLN A 288 -32.57 19.13 -15.50
CA GLN A 288 -33.17 18.01 -14.78
C GLN A 288 -32.49 16.67 -15.08
N ARG A 289 -32.07 16.45 -16.34
CA ARG A 289 -31.27 15.27 -16.70
C ARG A 289 -29.91 15.28 -15.99
N VAL A 290 -29.22 16.40 -15.97
CA VAL A 290 -27.93 16.57 -15.25
C VAL A 290 -28.11 16.27 -13.75
N ARG A 291 -29.17 16.79 -13.13
CA ARG A 291 -29.48 16.51 -11.72
C ARG A 291 -29.72 15.02 -11.45
N ARG A 292 -30.51 14.33 -12.28
CA ARG A 292 -30.74 12.88 -12.13
C ARG A 292 -29.44 12.08 -12.27
N VAL A 293 -28.54 12.49 -13.16
CA VAL A 293 -27.21 11.86 -13.29
C VAL A 293 -26.40 12.06 -12.00
N ARG A 294 -26.42 13.26 -11.42
CA ARG A 294 -25.76 13.55 -10.13
C ARG A 294 -26.32 12.67 -9.01
N GLU A 295 -27.64 12.58 -8.88
CA GLU A 295 -28.30 11.78 -7.84
C GLU A 295 -27.94 10.29 -7.96
N ARG A 296 -27.89 9.75 -9.18
CA ARG A 296 -27.44 8.37 -9.41
C ARG A 296 -25.97 8.15 -9.05
N ALA A 297 -25.09 9.12 -9.37
CA ALA A 297 -23.68 9.03 -9.00
C ALA A 297 -23.50 9.09 -7.48
N LEU A 298 -24.25 9.94 -6.77
CA LEU A 298 -24.22 9.98 -5.30
C LEU A 298 -24.70 8.66 -4.68
N ALA A 299 -25.82 8.12 -5.15
CA ALA A 299 -26.35 6.84 -4.67
C ALA A 299 -25.33 5.71 -4.84
N ARG A 300 -24.68 5.64 -6.01
CA ARG A 300 -23.59 4.70 -6.27
C ARG A 300 -22.40 4.91 -5.35
N LEU A 301 -22.00 6.16 -5.06
CA LEU A 301 -20.90 6.42 -4.13
C LEU A 301 -21.19 5.86 -2.74
N HIS A 302 -22.42 6.04 -2.26
CA HIS A 302 -22.87 5.47 -0.99
C HIS A 302 -22.80 3.94 -0.99
N GLU A 303 -23.23 3.30 -2.08
CA GLU A 303 -23.15 1.85 -2.24
C GLU A 303 -21.70 1.35 -2.21
N GLU A 304 -20.79 2.00 -2.94
CA GLU A 304 -19.37 1.63 -2.97
C GLU A 304 -18.69 1.79 -1.60
N VAL A 305 -18.94 2.90 -0.91
CA VAL A 305 -18.41 3.12 0.44
C VAL A 305 -18.92 2.05 1.39
N ALA A 306 -20.21 1.70 1.32
CA ALA A 306 -20.79 0.66 2.16
C ALA A 306 -20.20 -0.74 1.86
N ASN A 307 -19.95 -1.06 0.59
CA ASN A 307 -19.30 -2.31 0.19
C ASN A 307 -17.85 -2.38 0.71
N LEU A 308 -17.10 -1.29 0.61
CA LEU A 308 -15.74 -1.17 1.17
C LEU A 308 -15.72 -1.33 2.70
N GLU A 309 -16.63 -0.66 3.42
CA GLU A 309 -16.75 -0.78 4.87
C GLU A 309 -17.11 -2.21 5.29
N ARG A 310 -18.04 -2.84 4.58
CA ARG A 310 -18.42 -4.25 4.80
C ARG A 310 -17.25 -5.20 4.55
N ALA A 311 -16.49 -5.00 3.47
CA ALA A 311 -15.31 -5.80 3.17
C ALA A 311 -14.21 -5.63 4.24
N GLY A 312 -13.97 -4.40 4.69
CA GLY A 312 -13.06 -4.12 5.79
C GLY A 312 -13.48 -4.81 7.09
N PHE A 313 -14.77 -4.79 7.42
CA PHE A 313 -15.30 -5.48 8.60
C PHE A 313 -15.17 -7.00 8.50
N ALA A 314 -15.45 -7.58 7.34
CA ALA A 314 -15.25 -9.01 7.10
C ALA A 314 -13.78 -9.42 7.33
N LEU A 315 -12.82 -8.61 6.87
CA LEU A 315 -11.40 -8.86 7.11
C LEU A 315 -11.00 -8.84 8.58
N THR A 316 -11.62 -7.98 9.40
CA THR A 316 -11.38 -7.98 10.86
C THR A 316 -11.91 -9.24 11.57
N LEU A 317 -12.90 -9.93 11.00
CA LEU A 317 -13.46 -11.17 11.55
C LEU A 317 -12.65 -12.42 11.16
N LEU A 318 -11.82 -12.33 10.13
CA LEU A 318 -11.04 -13.45 9.56
C LEU A 318 -9.76 -13.80 10.35
N ASP A 319 -9.52 -13.16 11.49
CA ASP A 319 -8.41 -13.45 12.43
C ASP A 319 -8.61 -14.80 13.18
N ALA A 320 -9.71 -15.52 12.91
CA ALA A 320 -9.97 -16.87 13.39
C ALA A 320 -9.42 -17.95 12.42
N PRO A 321 -8.80 -19.04 12.93
CA PRO A 321 -8.14 -20.06 12.10
C PRO A 321 -9.18 -20.94 11.37
N GLY A 322 -9.66 -20.47 10.22
CA GLY A 322 -10.60 -21.16 9.33
C GLY A 322 -10.93 -20.41 8.02
N SER A 323 -10.21 -19.32 7.73
CA SER A 323 -10.63 -18.20 6.87
C SER A 323 -10.31 -18.31 5.38
N ALA A 324 -9.71 -19.39 4.89
CA ALA A 324 -9.30 -19.50 3.48
C ALA A 324 -10.49 -19.52 2.49
N ALA A 325 -11.58 -20.20 2.85
CA ALA A 325 -12.80 -20.26 2.02
C ALA A 325 -13.58 -18.93 2.04
N GLU A 326 -13.60 -18.24 3.19
CA GLU A 326 -14.23 -16.92 3.33
C GLU A 326 -13.41 -15.83 2.62
N LEU A 327 -12.08 -15.92 2.61
CA LEU A 327 -11.20 -15.06 1.81
C LEU A 327 -11.43 -15.28 0.31
N GLN A 328 -11.63 -16.50 -0.15
CA GLN A 328 -11.98 -16.80 -1.54
C GLN A 328 -13.37 -16.26 -1.92
N LEU A 329 -14.38 -16.43 -1.07
CA LEU A 329 -15.73 -15.88 -1.28
C LEU A 329 -15.74 -14.35 -1.26
N LEU A 330 -14.94 -13.73 -0.38
CA LEU A 330 -14.74 -12.29 -0.34
C LEU A 330 -14.00 -11.82 -1.60
N HIS A 331 -12.99 -12.56 -2.05
CA HIS A 331 -12.24 -12.27 -3.27
C HIS A 331 -13.12 -12.37 -4.52
N GLU A 332 -13.91 -13.44 -4.67
CA GLU A 332 -14.88 -13.58 -5.77
C GLU A 332 -15.92 -12.46 -5.75
N ARG A 333 -16.45 -12.08 -4.58
CA ARG A 333 -17.41 -10.97 -4.48
C ARG A 333 -16.79 -9.60 -4.78
N LEU A 334 -15.56 -9.36 -4.33
CA LEU A 334 -14.85 -8.12 -4.63
C LEU A 334 -14.46 -8.07 -6.11
N ARG A 335 -14.13 -9.21 -6.70
CA ARG A 335 -13.86 -9.36 -8.14
C ARG A 335 -15.12 -9.15 -8.97
N ASP A 336 -16.25 -9.73 -8.59
CA ASP A 336 -17.55 -9.51 -9.24
C ASP A 336 -17.99 -8.05 -9.11
N GLY A 337 -17.74 -7.42 -7.96
CA GLY A 337 -17.97 -5.99 -7.77
C GLY A 337 -17.07 -5.14 -8.69
N ALA A 338 -15.80 -5.51 -8.84
CA ALA A 338 -14.85 -4.80 -9.71
C ALA A 338 -15.14 -5.01 -11.21
N THR A 339 -15.56 -6.20 -11.66
CA THR A 339 -15.90 -6.46 -13.07
C THR A 339 -17.19 -5.76 -13.50
N VAL A 340 -18.22 -5.74 -12.63
CA VAL A 340 -19.43 -4.94 -12.84
C VAL A 340 -19.08 -3.44 -12.99
N LEU A 341 -18.01 -2.99 -12.34
CA LEU A 341 -17.53 -1.62 -12.37
C LEU A 341 -16.78 -1.26 -13.66
N GLU A 342 -16.00 -2.20 -14.23
CA GLU A 342 -15.39 -2.03 -15.55
C GLU A 342 -16.45 -1.95 -16.65
N GLU A 343 -17.42 -2.87 -16.66
CA GLU A 343 -18.50 -2.90 -17.64
C GLU A 343 -19.38 -1.63 -17.58
N THR A 344 -19.69 -1.13 -16.39
CA THR A 344 -20.51 0.09 -16.26
C THR A 344 -19.71 1.38 -16.42
N GLY A 345 -18.41 1.38 -16.14
CA GLY A 345 -17.49 2.48 -16.44
C GLY A 345 -17.34 2.71 -17.96
N GLU A 346 -17.29 1.61 -18.72
CA GLU A 346 -17.25 1.59 -20.18
C GLU A 346 -18.55 2.07 -20.82
N ILE A 347 -19.71 1.86 -20.18
CA ILE A 347 -21.00 2.37 -20.66
C ILE A 347 -21.14 3.88 -20.41
N ALA A 348 -20.56 4.40 -19.32
CA ALA A 348 -20.68 5.82 -18.94
C ALA A 348 -19.68 6.75 -19.64
N ALA A 349 -18.46 6.27 -19.96
CA ALA A 349 -17.40 7.06 -20.60
C ALA A 349 -17.73 7.56 -22.03
N PRO A 350 -18.27 6.75 -22.97
CA PRO A 350 -18.61 7.19 -24.32
C PRO A 350 -19.85 8.10 -24.33
N ALA A 351 -20.79 7.93 -23.39
CA ALA A 351 -21.99 8.76 -23.31
C ALA A 351 -21.71 10.22 -22.88
N ILE A 352 -20.61 10.44 -22.14
CA ILE A 352 -20.16 11.78 -21.73
C ILE A 352 -19.23 12.39 -22.79
N ARG A 353 -18.35 11.58 -23.40
CA ARG A 353 -17.40 12.04 -24.41
C ARG A 353 -18.06 12.39 -25.74
N ALA A 354 -19.05 11.62 -26.19
CA ALA A 354 -19.81 11.88 -27.42
C ALA A 354 -20.83 13.05 -27.31
N ARG A 355 -20.84 13.78 -26.19
CA ARG A 355 -21.74 14.93 -25.94
C ARG A 355 -21.00 16.25 -25.65
N LEU A 356 -19.68 16.20 -25.57
CA LEU A 356 -18.82 17.38 -25.42
C LEU A 356 -18.08 17.74 -26.72
N GLU A 357 -18.20 16.90 -27.76
CA GLU A 357 -17.90 17.19 -29.16
C GLU A 357 -19.20 17.54 -29.90
#